data_AF-A0AA96XK36-F1
#
_entry.id   AF-A0AA96XK36-F1
#
_cell.length_a   1.000
_cell.length_b   1.000
_cell.length_c   1.000
_cell.angle_alpha   90.00
_cell.angle_beta   90.00
_cell.angle_gamma   90.00
#
_symmetry.space_group_name_H-M   'P 1'
#
loop_
_entity.id
_entity.type
_entity.pdbx_description
1 polymer ?
#
loop_
_entity_poly.entity_id
_entity_poly.type
_entity_poly.pdbx_seq_one_letter_code
_entity_poly.pdbx_strand_id
1 'polypeptide(L)'
;MKRWMGGVVAGALALGGGALAQQNGTDDTESMVRMGRPEAIDQGQAPEPFEEGTGGAGSQGTPPDARGVALLRQGQLPIPTDEKAFLDELHQANQHEVELGQLAQRQGSAQGVKDYGARLVKDHGQADQRLMAYAWKQNLTLAEPQADTDFARTMERAEEASMAKLQSLQGPAFDRAFLAAMVGDHDADIAKVMAGQQQFSGNAGLQALLGDTLPTLREHRQQAYRLLGQETPRQARRAPGGR
;
A
#
# COMPACT_ATOMS: atom_id res chain seq x y z
N MET A 1 -6.78 -24.69 -12.08
CA MET A 1 -6.03 -23.44 -12.31
C MET A 1 -6.85 -22.32 -11.69
N LYS A 2 -6.50 -21.85 -10.50
CA LYS A 2 -7.20 -20.75 -9.84
C LYS A 2 -6.68 -19.44 -10.43
N ARG A 3 -7.52 -18.76 -11.21
CA ARG A 3 -7.28 -17.37 -11.63
C ARG A 3 -7.48 -16.50 -10.41
N TRP A 4 -6.44 -15.76 -10.04
CA TRP A 4 -6.46 -14.73 -9.00
C TRP A 4 -7.00 -13.43 -9.61
N MET A 5 -7.84 -12.73 -8.87
CA MET A 5 -8.25 -11.35 -9.09
C MET A 5 -7.67 -10.61 -7.90
N GLY A 6 -6.69 -9.72 -8.16
CA GLY A 6 -5.93 -9.05 -7.11
C GLY A 6 -6.79 -8.06 -6.33
N GLY A 7 -6.26 -7.55 -5.23
CA GLY A 7 -6.86 -6.35 -4.68
C GLY A 7 -6.18 -5.83 -3.44
N VAL A 8 -6.73 -4.71 -2.98
CA VAL A 8 -6.16 -3.38 -3.03
C VAL A 8 -5.44 -3.05 -1.72
N VAL A 9 -4.11 -3.00 -1.79
CA VAL A 9 -3.28 -2.15 -0.91
C VAL A 9 -2.48 -1.17 -1.76
N ALA A 10 -2.65 0.11 -1.41
CA ALA A 10 -2.11 1.24 -2.14
C ALA A 10 -0.62 1.48 -1.84
N GLY A 11 0.26 0.66 -2.39
CA GLY A 11 1.69 0.96 -2.41
C GLY A 11 1.99 2.16 -3.30
N ALA A 12 2.73 3.13 -2.77
CA ALA A 12 3.06 4.38 -3.45
C ALA A 12 3.84 4.15 -4.76
N LEU A 13 3.13 4.13 -5.89
CA LEU A 13 3.71 4.34 -7.22
C LEU A 13 4.02 5.83 -7.39
N ALA A 14 5.31 6.17 -7.34
CA ALA A 14 5.79 7.50 -7.69
C ALA A 14 5.59 7.74 -9.21
N LEU A 15 4.46 8.35 -9.57
CA LEU A 15 4.19 8.87 -10.91
C LEU A 15 3.80 10.34 -10.82
N GLY A 16 4.57 11.21 -11.48
CA GLY A 16 4.48 12.66 -11.35
C GLY A 16 3.44 13.34 -12.25
N GLY A 17 2.81 14.41 -11.71
CA GLY A 17 2.18 15.62 -12.32
C GLY A 17 1.09 15.44 -13.41
N GLY A 18 0.00 16.22 -13.53
CA GLY A 18 -0.53 17.45 -12.93
C GLY A 18 -1.92 17.76 -13.57
N ALA A 19 -2.69 18.68 -12.97
CA ALA A 19 -4.15 18.93 -13.14
C ALA A 19 -4.54 19.87 -14.34
N LEU A 20 -5.79 20.20 -14.73
CA LEU A 20 -7.08 20.52 -14.06
C LEU A 20 -8.27 20.47 -15.07
N ALA A 21 -9.49 20.26 -14.57
CA ALA A 21 -10.68 21.07 -14.90
C ALA A 21 -11.82 20.80 -13.89
N GLN A 22 -12.60 21.84 -13.57
CA GLN A 22 -13.60 21.90 -12.51
C GLN A 22 -15.03 21.75 -13.06
N GLN A 23 -15.92 21.04 -12.35
CA GLN A 23 -17.26 21.52 -11.94
C GLN A 23 -18.15 20.45 -11.26
N ASN A 24 -18.78 20.89 -10.15
CA ASN A 24 -20.01 20.51 -9.43
C ASN A 24 -20.66 19.12 -9.57
N GLY A 25 -20.96 18.52 -8.40
CA GLY A 25 -22.00 17.50 -8.24
C GLY A 25 -21.89 16.72 -6.93
N THR A 26 -22.58 17.23 -5.90
CA THR A 26 -23.10 16.61 -4.65
C THR A 26 -22.39 15.38 -4.05
N ASP A 27 -21.93 15.56 -2.80
CA ASP A 27 -21.83 14.64 -1.63
C ASP A 27 -21.42 13.18 -1.92
N ASP A 28 -20.23 12.68 -1.51
CA ASP A 28 -19.87 12.28 -0.14
C ASP A 28 -18.36 12.50 0.14
N THR A 29 -17.99 13.58 0.85
CA THR A 29 -16.56 13.91 1.12
C THR A 29 -16.11 13.66 2.56
N GLU A 30 -16.93 13.00 3.38
CA GLU A 30 -16.68 12.93 4.83
C GLU A 30 -15.57 11.95 5.26
N SER A 31 -15.13 11.00 4.44
CA SER A 31 -14.21 9.91 4.87
C SER A 31 -12.94 9.73 4.01
N MET A 32 -12.37 10.80 3.47
CA MET A 32 -11.12 10.74 2.68
C MET A 32 -9.88 11.09 3.52
N VAL A 33 -8.84 10.26 3.46
CA VAL A 33 -7.58 10.51 4.21
C VAL A 33 -6.41 10.71 3.26
N ARG A 34 -5.66 11.81 3.46
CA ARG A 34 -4.45 12.14 2.73
C ARG A 34 -3.27 11.27 3.19
N MET A 35 -2.74 10.45 2.30
CA MET A 35 -1.44 9.79 2.46
C MET A 35 -0.32 10.82 2.58
N GLY A 36 0.65 10.52 3.45
CA GLY A 36 1.63 11.45 4.02
C GLY A 36 2.25 12.45 3.04
N ARG A 37 2.43 13.70 3.50
CA ARG A 37 3.40 14.61 2.88
C ARG A 37 4.79 14.08 3.22
N PRO A 38 5.64 13.73 2.24
CA PRO A 38 7.07 13.62 2.52
C PRO A 38 7.57 15.02 2.88
N GLU A 39 8.27 15.14 4.00
CA GLU A 39 9.08 16.32 4.26
C GLU A 39 10.15 16.41 3.16
N ALA A 40 9.92 17.32 2.21
CA ALA A 40 10.81 17.91 1.21
C ALA A 40 12.03 17.09 0.72
N ILE A 41 12.01 16.71 -0.56
CA ILE A 41 13.23 16.65 -1.39
C ILE A 41 13.01 17.53 -2.62
N ASP A 42 13.66 18.68 -2.59
CA ASP A 42 13.80 19.69 -3.63
C ASP A 42 14.81 19.23 -4.69
N GLN A 43 14.49 19.39 -5.99
CA GLN A 43 15.22 20.26 -6.95
C GLN A 43 14.70 20.07 -8.38
N GLY A 44 14.45 21.19 -9.05
CA GLY A 44 13.69 21.29 -10.29
C GLY A 44 14.47 21.05 -11.60
N GLN A 45 13.70 20.67 -12.62
CA GLN A 45 13.87 21.04 -14.04
C GLN A 45 12.60 20.61 -14.79
N ALA A 46 12.07 21.45 -15.69
CA ALA A 46 10.87 21.17 -16.50
C ALA A 46 11.22 20.39 -17.78
N PRO A 47 10.35 19.47 -18.29
CA PRO A 47 10.48 18.96 -19.64
C PRO A 47 9.42 19.49 -20.62
N GLU A 48 9.94 19.74 -21.83
CA GLU A 48 9.39 20.16 -23.13
C GLU A 48 8.24 19.27 -23.70
N PRO A 49 7.52 19.70 -24.76
CA PRO A 49 6.26 19.08 -25.20
C PRO A 49 6.45 17.84 -26.10
N PHE A 50 5.51 16.90 -26.04
CA PHE A 50 5.39 15.79 -26.99
C PHE A 50 4.03 15.82 -27.70
N GLU A 51 4.06 15.62 -29.02
CA GLU A 51 2.93 15.67 -29.94
C GLU A 51 2.05 14.41 -29.89
N GLU A 52 0.75 14.61 -29.98
CA GLU A 52 -0.28 13.57 -29.90
C GLU A 52 -0.42 12.82 -31.24
N GLY A 53 0.12 11.61 -31.31
CA GLY A 53 -0.04 10.71 -32.44
C GLY A 53 -1.34 9.89 -32.32
N THR A 54 -2.31 10.19 -33.19
CA THR A 54 -3.55 9.43 -33.34
C THR A 54 -3.30 8.01 -33.88
N GLY A 55 -3.80 6.97 -33.22
CA GLY A 55 -4.02 5.67 -33.87
C GLY A 55 -4.13 4.45 -32.96
N GLY A 56 -5.24 3.70 -33.09
CA GLY A 56 -5.30 2.28 -32.74
C GLY A 56 -6.54 1.85 -31.96
N ALA A 57 -7.58 1.43 -32.69
CA ALA A 57 -8.78 0.81 -32.13
C ALA A 57 -8.50 -0.60 -31.54
N GLY A 58 -8.98 -0.86 -30.32
CA GLY A 58 -9.06 -2.19 -29.74
C GLY A 58 -9.38 -2.18 -28.23
N SER A 59 -10.50 -2.80 -27.86
CA SER A 59 -11.02 -2.99 -26.48
C SER A 59 -11.62 -1.74 -25.80
N GLN A 60 -12.93 -1.57 -25.93
CA GLN A 60 -13.74 -0.63 -25.14
C GLN A 60 -13.80 -1.08 -23.68
N GLY A 61 -12.85 -0.63 -22.86
CA GLY A 61 -13.06 -0.45 -21.44
C GLY A 61 -13.71 0.91 -21.22
N THR A 62 -14.73 1.00 -20.36
CA THR A 62 -15.26 2.29 -19.90
C THR A 62 -14.09 3.14 -19.38
N PRO A 63 -13.99 4.43 -19.75
CA PRO A 63 -12.91 5.29 -19.24
C PRO A 63 -12.98 5.30 -17.71
N PRO A 64 -11.82 5.30 -17.02
CA PRO A 64 -11.82 5.37 -15.57
C PRO A 64 -12.56 6.61 -15.08
N ASP A 65 -13.40 6.44 -14.05
CA ASP A 65 -14.10 7.53 -13.39
C ASP A 65 -13.09 8.63 -13.01
N ALA A 66 -13.40 9.87 -13.38
CA ALA A 66 -12.50 11.00 -13.21
C ALA A 66 -12.23 11.30 -11.72
N ARG A 67 -13.05 10.76 -10.81
CA ARG A 67 -12.95 10.98 -9.37
C ARG A 67 -11.81 10.15 -8.78
N GLY A 68 -11.70 8.87 -9.11
CA GLY A 68 -10.63 7.99 -8.66
C GLY A 68 -9.25 8.48 -9.08
N VAL A 69 -9.13 8.97 -10.32
CA VAL A 69 -7.91 9.60 -10.83
C VAL A 69 -7.58 10.88 -10.04
N ALA A 70 -8.60 11.67 -9.67
CA ALA A 70 -8.40 12.88 -8.88
C ALA A 70 -7.99 12.58 -7.42
N LEU A 71 -8.55 11.55 -6.80
CA LEU A 71 -8.23 11.11 -5.45
C LEU A 71 -6.79 10.61 -5.35
N LEU A 72 -6.38 9.76 -6.29
CA LEU A 72 -5.00 9.28 -6.40
C LEU A 72 -4.01 10.45 -6.55
N ARG A 73 -4.32 11.43 -7.41
CA ARG A 73 -3.48 12.63 -7.60
C ARG A 73 -3.39 13.50 -6.34
N GLN A 74 -4.43 13.53 -5.52
CA GLN A 74 -4.47 14.27 -4.25
C GLN A 74 -3.90 13.47 -3.07
N GLY A 75 -3.51 12.21 -3.31
CA GLY A 75 -3.08 11.27 -2.29
C GLY A 75 -4.19 10.94 -1.29
N GLN A 76 -5.47 11.07 -1.65
CA GLN A 76 -6.59 10.72 -0.79
C GLN A 76 -7.05 9.29 -1.05
N LEU A 77 -7.16 8.50 0.02
CA LEU A 77 -7.77 7.18 -0.04
C LEU A 77 -9.22 7.27 0.46
N PRO A 78 -10.22 6.80 -0.32
CA PRO A 78 -11.57 6.60 0.17
C PRO A 78 -11.55 5.47 1.21
N ILE A 79 -12.15 5.71 2.38
CA ILE A 79 -12.29 4.70 3.44
C ILE A 79 -13.75 4.24 3.47
N PRO A 80 -14.04 2.93 3.38
CA PRO A 80 -15.41 2.45 3.47
C PRO A 80 -16.07 2.86 4.78
N THR A 81 -17.29 3.40 4.69
CA THR A 81 -18.10 3.77 5.85
C THR A 81 -18.84 2.58 6.45
N ASP A 82 -19.06 1.53 5.64
CA ASP A 82 -19.57 0.24 6.08
C ASP A 82 -18.46 -0.58 6.75
N GLU A 83 -18.73 -1.08 7.96
CA GLU A 83 -17.76 -1.84 8.77
C GLU A 83 -17.30 -3.12 8.04
N LYS A 84 -18.21 -3.82 7.37
CA LYS A 84 -17.85 -5.07 6.67
C LYS A 84 -16.90 -4.76 5.51
N ALA A 85 -17.22 -3.77 4.68
CA ALA A 85 -16.36 -3.37 3.57
C ALA A 85 -14.98 -2.91 4.05
N PHE A 86 -14.92 -2.18 5.18
CA PHE A 86 -13.65 -1.81 5.79
C PHE A 86 -12.84 -3.03 6.27
N LEU A 87 -13.50 -4.01 6.88
CA LEU A 87 -12.86 -5.27 7.29
C LEU A 87 -12.43 -6.13 6.10
N ASP A 88 -13.19 -6.14 5.00
CA ASP A 88 -12.81 -6.82 3.75
C ASP A 88 -11.48 -6.24 3.22
N GLU A 89 -11.33 -4.92 3.20
CA GLU A 89 -10.07 -4.27 2.78
C GLU A 89 -8.89 -4.57 3.72
N LEU A 90 -9.11 -4.64 5.04
CA LEU A 90 -8.05 -5.00 5.99
C LEU A 90 -7.67 -6.49 5.90
N HIS A 91 -8.65 -7.37 5.65
CA HIS A 91 -8.41 -8.79 5.40
C HIS A 91 -7.49 -8.97 4.20
N GLN A 92 -7.87 -8.35 3.09
CA GLN A 92 -7.10 -8.36 1.86
C GLN A 92 -5.69 -7.80 2.05
N ALA A 93 -5.54 -6.69 2.79
CA ALA A 93 -4.24 -6.11 3.07
C ALA A 93 -3.31 -7.06 3.83
N ASN A 94 -3.82 -7.75 4.84
CA ASN A 94 -3.02 -8.75 5.55
C ASN A 94 -2.62 -9.92 4.65
N GLN A 95 -3.51 -10.40 3.78
CA GLN A 95 -3.18 -11.48 2.84
C GLN A 95 -2.08 -11.04 1.85
N HIS A 96 -2.18 -9.82 1.32
CA HIS A 96 -1.17 -9.25 0.42
C HIS A 96 0.22 -9.18 1.08
N GLU A 97 0.30 -8.64 2.30
CA GLU A 97 1.55 -8.53 3.07
C GLU A 97 2.14 -9.90 3.44
N VAL A 98 1.29 -10.91 3.68
CA VAL A 98 1.73 -12.31 3.84
C VAL A 98 2.39 -12.81 2.55
N GLU A 99 1.80 -12.56 1.38
CA GLU A 99 2.36 -12.99 0.10
C GLU A 99 3.69 -12.29 -0.22
N LEU A 100 3.75 -10.99 0.01
CA LEU A 100 4.97 -10.19 -0.12
C LEU A 100 6.07 -10.68 0.84
N GLY A 101 5.72 -11.00 2.08
CA GLY A 101 6.64 -11.60 3.03
C GLY A 101 7.17 -12.97 2.60
N GLN A 102 6.34 -13.80 1.97
CA GLN A 102 6.79 -15.07 1.39
C GLN A 102 7.69 -14.84 0.17
N LEU A 103 7.38 -13.85 -0.67
CA LEU A 103 8.22 -13.49 -1.82
C LEU A 103 9.60 -13.04 -1.35
N ALA A 104 9.68 -12.22 -0.30
CA ALA A 104 10.93 -11.76 0.30
C ALA A 104 11.77 -12.88 0.89
N GLN A 105 11.16 -13.88 1.54
CA GLN A 105 11.88 -15.07 1.99
C GLN A 105 12.50 -15.86 0.83
N ARG A 106 11.81 -15.94 -0.31
CA ARG A 106 12.27 -16.67 -1.50
C ARG A 106 13.32 -15.91 -2.32
N GLN A 107 13.09 -14.64 -2.60
CA GLN A 107 13.90 -13.84 -3.54
C GLN A 107 14.89 -12.89 -2.85
N GLY A 108 14.72 -12.62 -1.55
CA GLY A 108 15.60 -11.74 -0.79
C GLY A 108 17.05 -12.20 -0.85
N SER A 109 17.97 -11.26 -1.02
CA SER A 109 19.40 -11.57 -1.13
C SER A 109 20.14 -11.32 0.18
N ALA A 110 19.76 -10.29 0.92
CA ALA A 110 20.22 -10.02 2.27
C ALA A 110 19.44 -10.84 3.31
N GLN A 111 20.14 -11.38 4.32
CA GLN A 111 19.49 -12.11 5.42
C GLN A 111 18.42 -11.26 6.13
N GLY A 112 18.71 -9.97 6.36
CA GLY A 112 17.75 -9.06 6.99
C GLY A 112 16.44 -8.88 6.20
N VAL A 113 16.47 -8.99 4.87
CA VAL A 113 15.26 -8.94 4.02
C VAL A 113 14.45 -10.22 4.15
N LYS A 114 15.11 -11.38 4.21
CA LYS A 114 14.44 -12.67 4.44
C LYS A 114 13.80 -12.73 5.83
N ASP A 115 14.52 -12.28 6.85
CA ASP A 115 14.03 -12.24 8.23
C ASP A 115 12.85 -11.27 8.36
N TYR A 116 12.91 -10.13 7.69
CA TYR A 116 11.78 -9.20 7.61
C TYR A 116 10.57 -9.84 6.91
N GLY A 117 10.76 -10.51 5.78
CA GLY A 117 9.70 -11.25 5.11
C GLY A 117 9.06 -12.34 5.98
N ALA A 118 9.86 -13.08 6.77
CA ALA A 118 9.35 -14.05 7.73
C ALA A 118 8.52 -13.39 8.84
N ARG A 119 8.93 -12.19 9.29
CA ARG A 119 8.19 -11.41 10.27
C ARG A 119 6.83 -10.95 9.74
N LEU A 120 6.78 -10.45 8.49
CA LEU A 120 5.53 -10.06 7.84
C LEU A 120 4.53 -11.22 7.78
N VAL A 121 4.97 -12.38 7.28
CA VAL A 121 4.11 -13.59 7.21
C VAL A 121 3.52 -13.95 8.57
N LYS A 122 4.34 -13.93 9.61
CA LYS A 122 3.89 -14.25 10.96
C LYS A 122 2.90 -13.23 11.49
N ASP A 123 3.26 -11.95 11.45
CA ASP A 123 2.51 -10.91 12.14
C ASP A 123 1.21 -10.55 11.40
N HIS A 124 1.24 -10.40 10.07
CA HIS A 124 0.03 -10.18 9.27
C HIS A 124 -0.87 -11.40 9.25
N GLY A 125 -0.32 -12.62 9.21
CA GLY A 125 -1.13 -13.84 9.36
C GLY A 125 -1.85 -13.90 10.71
N GLN A 126 -1.20 -13.47 11.79
CA GLN A 126 -1.81 -13.37 13.12
C GLN A 126 -2.82 -12.21 13.23
N ALA A 127 -2.56 -11.08 12.58
CA ALA A 127 -3.50 -9.96 12.51
C ALA A 127 -4.78 -10.39 11.76
N ASP A 128 -4.61 -11.09 10.63
CA ASP A 128 -5.72 -11.57 9.82
C ASP A 128 -6.61 -12.57 10.56
N GLN A 129 -6.00 -13.53 11.27
CA GLN A 129 -6.74 -14.47 12.10
C GLN A 129 -7.57 -13.77 13.19
N ARG A 130 -7.03 -12.71 13.80
CA ARG A 130 -7.75 -11.91 14.81
C ARG A 130 -8.89 -11.12 14.17
N LEU A 131 -8.66 -10.54 13.00
CA LEU A 131 -9.66 -9.81 12.23
C LEU A 131 -10.81 -10.72 11.77
N MET A 132 -10.51 -11.89 11.22
CA MET A 132 -11.50 -12.90 10.86
C MET A 132 -12.30 -13.39 12.07
N ALA A 133 -11.64 -13.61 13.22
CA ALA A 133 -12.33 -13.98 14.45
C ALA A 133 -13.25 -12.87 14.99
N TYR A 134 -12.86 -11.60 14.83
CA TYR A 134 -13.70 -10.46 15.13
C TYR A 134 -14.92 -10.42 14.21
N ALA A 135 -14.71 -10.49 12.88
CA ALA A 135 -15.78 -10.47 11.89
C ALA A 135 -16.80 -11.60 12.13
N TRP A 136 -16.33 -12.81 12.42
CA TRP A 136 -17.19 -13.95 12.74
C TRP A 136 -18.09 -13.69 13.96
N LYS A 137 -17.54 -13.07 15.03
CA LYS A 137 -18.33 -12.70 16.22
C LYS A 137 -19.39 -11.64 15.92
N GLN A 138 -19.17 -10.80 14.90
CA GLN A 138 -20.15 -9.82 14.41
C GLN A 138 -21.13 -10.41 13.39
N ASN A 139 -21.07 -11.72 13.11
CA ASN A 139 -21.83 -12.39 12.03
C ASN A 139 -21.52 -11.82 10.64
N LEU A 140 -20.31 -11.31 10.45
CA LEU A 140 -19.81 -10.84 9.16
C LEU A 140 -19.00 -11.94 8.48
N THR A 141 -19.30 -12.20 7.21
CA THR A 141 -18.50 -13.07 6.35
C THR A 141 -17.63 -12.19 5.46
N LEU A 142 -16.32 -12.18 5.72
CA LEU A 142 -15.41 -11.39 4.91
C LEU A 142 -15.17 -12.05 3.55
N ALA A 143 -14.98 -11.21 2.54
CA ALA A 143 -14.68 -11.62 1.18
C ALA A 143 -13.65 -10.67 0.57
N GLU A 144 -13.01 -11.08 -0.52
CA GLU A 144 -12.20 -10.17 -1.32
C GLU A 144 -13.08 -8.99 -1.79
N PRO A 145 -12.66 -7.73 -1.55
CA PRO A 145 -13.30 -6.56 -2.11
C PRO A 145 -13.49 -6.67 -3.62
N GLN A 146 -14.66 -6.28 -4.11
CA GLN A 146 -14.91 -6.23 -5.54
C GLN A 146 -14.36 -4.93 -6.11
N ALA A 147 -13.59 -5.01 -7.20
CA ALA A 147 -13.15 -3.84 -7.95
C ALA A 147 -14.28 -3.29 -8.86
N ASP A 148 -15.36 -2.86 -8.23
CA ASP A 148 -16.58 -2.38 -8.89
C ASP A 148 -16.50 -0.91 -9.32
N THR A 149 -15.63 -0.11 -8.69
CA THR A 149 -15.30 1.26 -9.07
C THR A 149 -14.03 1.35 -9.93
N ASP A 150 -13.87 2.42 -10.70
CA ASP A 150 -12.63 2.62 -11.48
C ASP A 150 -11.44 2.97 -10.60
N PHE A 151 -11.69 3.62 -9.47
CA PHE A 151 -10.68 3.77 -8.42
C PHE A 151 -10.18 2.39 -7.98
N ALA A 152 -11.07 1.50 -7.53
CA ALA A 152 -10.69 0.17 -7.07
C ALA A 152 -9.97 -0.64 -8.16
N ARG A 153 -10.45 -0.59 -9.41
CA ARG A 153 -9.76 -1.22 -10.56
C ARG A 153 -8.38 -0.62 -10.84
N THR A 154 -8.21 0.69 -10.66
CA THR A 154 -6.91 1.36 -10.81
C THR A 154 -5.93 0.87 -9.76
N MET A 155 -6.40 0.77 -8.52
CA MET A 155 -5.59 0.30 -7.41
C MET A 155 -5.21 -1.18 -7.55
N GLU A 156 -6.16 -2.05 -7.93
CA GLU A 156 -5.90 -3.47 -8.21
C GLU A 156 -4.80 -3.63 -9.26
N ARG A 157 -4.89 -2.91 -10.38
CA ARG A 157 -3.86 -2.96 -11.43
C ARG A 157 -2.51 -2.44 -10.97
N ALA A 158 -2.48 -1.41 -10.12
CA ALA A 158 -1.25 -0.86 -9.58
C ALA A 158 -0.53 -1.87 -8.68
N GLU A 159 -1.29 -2.63 -7.90
CA GLU A 159 -0.78 -3.71 -7.06
C GLU A 159 -0.28 -4.91 -7.87
N GLU A 160 -1.07 -5.37 -8.86
CA GLU A 160 -0.66 -6.43 -9.77
C GLU A 160 0.65 -6.08 -10.50
N ALA A 161 0.77 -4.83 -10.97
CA ALA A 161 1.99 -4.34 -11.59
C ALA A 161 3.17 -4.30 -10.62
N SER A 162 2.93 -3.92 -9.35
CA SER A 162 3.96 -3.89 -8.30
C SER A 162 4.44 -5.30 -7.95
N MET A 163 3.53 -6.25 -7.80
CA MET A 163 3.84 -7.67 -7.59
C MET A 163 4.62 -8.27 -8.76
N ALA A 164 4.15 -8.06 -9.99
CA ALA A 164 4.86 -8.52 -11.19
C ALA A 164 6.26 -7.91 -11.30
N LYS A 165 6.40 -6.63 -10.96
CA LYS A 165 7.71 -5.96 -10.92
C LYS A 165 8.62 -6.61 -9.90
N LEU A 166 8.17 -6.82 -8.67
CA LEU A 166 8.99 -7.47 -7.63
C LEU A 166 9.41 -8.87 -8.04
N GLN A 167 8.48 -9.69 -8.55
CA GLN A 167 8.78 -11.05 -9.01
C GLN A 167 9.84 -11.12 -10.12
N SER A 168 9.91 -10.08 -10.96
CA SER A 168 10.92 -9.97 -12.03
C SER A 168 12.32 -9.61 -11.55
N LEU A 169 12.47 -9.12 -10.32
CA LEU A 169 13.74 -8.69 -9.75
C LEU A 169 14.40 -9.84 -8.98
N GLN A 170 15.72 -9.74 -8.81
CA GLN A 170 16.48 -10.62 -7.92
C GLN A 170 17.63 -9.83 -7.27
N GLY A 171 18.23 -10.40 -6.24
CA GLY A 171 19.45 -9.85 -5.66
C GLY A 171 19.20 -8.49 -4.97
N PRO A 172 20.22 -7.62 -4.93
CA PRO A 172 20.09 -6.29 -4.32
C PRO A 172 19.04 -5.38 -4.97
N ALA A 173 18.64 -5.64 -6.23
CA ALA A 173 17.58 -4.88 -6.89
C ALA A 173 16.20 -5.26 -6.34
N PHE A 174 15.96 -6.55 -6.10
CA PHE A 174 14.77 -7.03 -5.41
C PHE A 174 14.69 -6.44 -4.01
N ASP A 175 15.76 -6.57 -3.22
CA ASP A 175 15.80 -6.11 -1.83
C ASP A 175 15.40 -4.62 -1.71
N ARG A 176 15.95 -3.75 -2.57
CA ARG A 176 15.62 -2.31 -2.55
C ARG A 176 14.18 -2.04 -2.96
N ALA A 177 13.69 -2.67 -4.02
CA ALA A 177 12.33 -2.45 -4.51
C ALA A 177 11.29 -2.94 -3.51
N PHE A 178 11.51 -4.14 -2.94
CA PHE A 178 10.65 -4.71 -1.92
C PHE A 178 10.58 -3.83 -0.68
N LEU A 179 11.72 -3.43 -0.10
CA LEU A 179 11.70 -2.59 1.10
C LEU A 179 11.10 -1.20 0.86
N ALA A 180 11.25 -0.64 -0.35
CA ALA A 180 10.61 0.62 -0.72
C ALA A 180 9.08 0.49 -0.82
N ALA A 181 8.59 -0.61 -1.40
CA ALA A 181 7.16 -0.94 -1.41
C ALA A 181 6.63 -1.04 0.02
N MET A 182 7.32 -1.80 0.88
CA MET A 182 6.94 -2.00 2.29
C MET A 182 6.84 -0.70 3.08
N VAL A 183 7.70 0.30 2.82
CA VAL A 183 7.53 1.61 3.43
C VAL A 183 6.20 2.25 3.01
N GLY A 184 5.89 2.25 1.71
CA GLY A 184 4.67 2.84 1.17
C GLY A 184 3.41 2.11 1.64
N ASP A 185 3.38 0.79 1.57
CA ASP A 185 2.25 -0.05 1.97
C ASP A 185 1.93 0.17 3.46
N HIS A 186 2.96 0.17 4.32
CA HIS A 186 2.74 0.38 5.75
C HIS A 186 2.35 1.82 6.09
N ASP A 187 2.77 2.83 5.33
CA ASP A 187 2.26 4.20 5.49
C ASP A 187 0.77 4.30 5.10
N ALA A 188 0.36 3.60 4.03
CA ALA A 188 -1.04 3.52 3.61
C ALA A 188 -1.90 2.80 4.67
N ASP A 189 -1.43 1.67 5.19
CA ASP A 189 -2.14 0.88 6.19
C ASP A 189 -2.24 1.60 7.54
N ILE A 190 -1.20 2.33 7.96
CA ILE A 190 -1.26 3.19 9.15
C ILE A 190 -2.35 4.25 8.97
N ALA A 191 -2.41 4.90 7.80
CA ALA A 191 -3.44 5.89 7.51
C ALA A 191 -4.85 5.26 7.52
N LYS A 192 -5.02 4.08 6.89
CA LYS A 192 -6.28 3.32 6.86
C LYS A 192 -6.76 2.93 8.26
N VAL A 193 -5.86 2.39 9.09
CA VAL A 193 -6.18 2.00 10.48
C VAL A 193 -6.55 3.23 11.32
N MET A 194 -5.80 4.33 11.21
CA MET A 194 -6.14 5.57 11.92
C MET A 194 -7.47 6.16 11.47
N ALA A 195 -7.78 6.09 10.17
CA ALA A 195 -9.06 6.54 9.63
C ALA A 195 -10.21 5.69 10.17
N GLY A 196 -10.05 4.36 10.16
CA GLY A 196 -11.01 3.43 10.76
C GLY A 196 -11.25 3.70 12.23
N GLN A 197 -10.19 4.07 12.99
CA GLN A 197 -10.35 4.45 14.39
C GLN A 197 -11.26 5.69 14.56
N GLN A 198 -11.17 6.67 13.67
CA GLN A 198 -12.06 7.84 13.71
C GLN A 198 -13.49 7.48 13.29
N GLN A 199 -13.62 6.80 12.14
CA GLN A 199 -14.89 6.42 11.53
C GLN A 199 -15.73 5.55 12.47
N PHE A 200 -15.11 4.54 13.09
CA PHE A 200 -15.78 3.56 13.93
C PHE A 200 -15.53 3.79 15.42
N SER A 201 -15.41 5.06 15.84
CA SER A 201 -15.14 5.45 17.23
C SER A 201 -16.18 4.94 18.24
N GLY A 202 -17.42 4.70 17.81
CA GLY A 202 -18.49 4.11 18.63
C GLY A 202 -18.41 2.58 18.77
N ASN A 203 -17.58 1.88 17.98
CA ASN A 203 -17.45 0.43 18.04
C ASN A 203 -16.22 0.03 18.86
N ALA A 204 -16.41 -0.21 20.16
CA ALA A 204 -15.33 -0.54 21.09
C ALA A 204 -14.54 -1.81 20.70
N GLY A 205 -15.20 -2.81 20.10
CA GLY A 205 -14.55 -4.05 19.66
C GLY A 205 -13.62 -3.80 18.48
N LEU A 206 -14.07 -3.03 17.49
CA LEU A 206 -13.24 -2.64 16.36
C LEU A 206 -12.11 -1.69 16.78
N GLN A 207 -12.36 -0.75 17.69
CA GLN A 207 -11.31 0.11 18.25
C GLN A 207 -10.17 -0.69 18.88
N ALA A 208 -10.49 -1.74 19.64
CA ALA A 208 -9.48 -2.61 20.24
C ALA A 208 -8.66 -3.34 19.17
N LEU A 209 -9.32 -3.93 18.17
CA LEU A 209 -8.65 -4.61 17.06
C LEU A 209 -7.69 -3.68 16.29
N LEU A 210 -8.13 -2.46 15.98
CA LEU A 210 -7.32 -1.46 15.26
C LEU A 210 -6.18 -0.92 16.13
N GLY A 211 -6.45 -0.69 17.42
CA GLY A 211 -5.46 -0.23 18.40
C GLY A 211 -4.31 -1.23 18.56
N ASP A 212 -4.61 -2.53 18.57
CA ASP A 212 -3.61 -3.60 18.68
C ASP A 212 -2.77 -3.78 17.41
N THR A 213 -3.26 -3.30 16.27
CA THR A 213 -2.61 -3.45 14.96
C THR A 213 -1.58 -2.34 14.71
N LEU A 214 -1.89 -1.11 15.13
CA LEU A 214 -1.13 0.09 14.80
C LEU A 214 0.36 0.06 15.24
N PRO A 215 0.75 -0.46 16.42
CA PRO A 215 2.15 -0.54 16.82
C PRO A 215 2.98 -1.41 15.86
N THR A 216 2.44 -2.56 15.46
CA THR A 216 3.10 -3.51 14.55
C THR A 216 3.37 -2.89 13.19
N LEU A 217 2.37 -2.20 12.61
CA LEU A 217 2.54 -1.53 11.32
C LEU A 217 3.66 -0.47 11.36
N ARG A 218 3.75 0.29 12.46
CA ARG A 218 4.82 1.30 12.67
C ARG A 218 6.20 0.65 12.81
N GLU A 219 6.28 -0.46 13.53
CA GLU A 219 7.52 -1.23 13.68
C GLU A 219 8.01 -1.77 12.34
N HIS A 220 7.12 -2.38 11.56
CA HIS A 220 7.45 -2.94 10.24
C HIS A 220 7.95 -1.85 9.29
N ARG A 221 7.22 -0.72 9.17
CA ARG A 221 7.67 0.44 8.39
C ARG A 221 9.08 0.89 8.81
N GLN A 222 9.32 1.04 10.12
CA GLN A 222 10.64 1.47 10.61
C GLN A 222 11.73 0.44 10.28
N GLN A 223 11.42 -0.85 10.37
CA GLN A 223 12.35 -1.91 10.00
C GLN A 223 12.69 -1.86 8.50
N ALA A 224 11.70 -1.60 7.63
CA ALA A 224 11.94 -1.40 6.20
C ALA A 224 12.87 -0.21 5.92
N TYR A 225 12.65 0.94 6.57
CA TYR A 225 13.54 2.10 6.50
C TYR A 225 14.99 1.78 6.92
N ARG A 226 15.17 1.07 8.05
CA ARG A 226 16.50 0.66 8.52
C ARG A 226 17.20 -0.24 7.51
N LEU A 227 16.48 -1.22 6.95
CA LEU A 227 17.01 -2.17 5.97
C LEU A 227 17.36 -1.51 4.63
N LEU A 228 16.68 -0.42 4.24
CA LEU A 228 17.06 0.41 3.09
C LEU A 228 18.37 1.19 3.31
N GLY A 229 18.96 1.11 4.50
CA GLY A 229 20.13 1.90 4.87
C GLY A 229 19.80 3.35 5.20
N GLN A 230 18.53 3.66 5.50
CA GLN A 230 18.10 5.01 5.86
C GLN A 230 18.25 5.29 7.36
N GLU A 231 18.77 4.35 8.14
CA GLU A 231 19.43 4.63 9.43
C GLU A 231 20.87 4.07 9.42
N THR A 232 21.81 4.77 8.76
CA THR A 232 23.11 5.21 9.33
C THR A 232 24.08 5.67 8.22
N PRO A 233 24.79 6.82 8.38
CA PRO A 233 26.10 6.97 7.75
C PRO A 233 26.95 5.79 8.24
N ARG A 234 27.52 5.02 7.30
CA ARG A 234 28.58 4.05 7.61
C ARG A 234 29.48 4.69 8.67
N GLN A 235 29.59 4.08 9.85
CA GLN A 235 30.81 4.23 10.62
C GLN A 235 31.91 3.95 9.60
N ALA A 236 32.60 5.02 9.21
CA ALA A 236 33.66 4.97 8.24
C ALA A 236 34.57 3.84 8.71
N ARG A 237 34.74 2.85 7.83
CA ARG A 237 35.70 1.78 8.00
C ARG A 237 36.91 2.36 8.70
N ARG A 238 37.25 1.85 9.89
CA ARG A 238 38.54 2.13 10.51
C ARG A 238 39.58 1.95 9.42
N ALA A 239 40.23 3.03 9.02
CA ALA A 239 41.33 2.94 8.07
C ALA A 239 42.41 2.05 8.72
N PRO A 240 42.91 1.03 8.02
CA PRO A 240 44.07 0.31 8.50
C PRO A 240 45.32 1.18 8.27
N GLY A 241 45.97 1.58 9.37
CA GLY A 241 47.41 1.78 9.40
C GLY A 241 47.94 3.22 9.42
N GLY A 242 48.84 3.45 10.37
CA GLY A 242 49.88 4.46 10.36
C GLY A 242 50.73 4.29 11.61
N ARG A 243 51.95 3.77 11.45
CA ARG A 243 52.93 3.55 12.52
C ARG A 243 53.32 4.84 13.22
#